data_AF-A0A101XRT0-F1
#
_entry.id   AF-A0A101XRT0-F1
#
_cell.length_a   1.000
_cell.length_b   1.000
_cell.length_c   1.000
_cell.angle_alpha   90.00
_cell.angle_beta   90.00
_cell.angle_gamma   90.00
#
_symmetry.space_group_name_H-M   'P 1'
#
loop_
_entity.id
_entity.type
_entity.pdbx_description
1 polymer ?
#
loop_
_entity_poly.entity_id
_entity_poly.type
_entity_poly.pdbx_seq_one_letter_code
_entity_poly.pdbx_strand_id
1 'polypeptide(L)'
;MTGADDWRVKFEEAVVRESIFDMVESLQTQATTHAGTANAAVKRMAIKKIERHFSLDAEGRFRVGLALCQSGNKTAEEVGAYVLSSCYAEHQEEVSDVLHSMADHSHWEVREWAADACGRILASHFDRFYPTMKMWTADPSDKVRRAVALAAMYAGHRRISDNAPKILDLIEVLLPDRAMYVRENLGPFALGSGLIRDYPSQVLDRLNHWIETEDEQVRWNLAMIFSAANGAKYAVAARHVLSLLESDPRPYVQKAVTKAIKNLRKRCKEYFIAQKEADF
;
A
#
# COMPACT_ATOMS: atom_id res chain seq x y z
N MET A 1 -32.88 -19.64 6.77
CA MET A 1 -31.50 -19.37 6.29
C MET A 1 -31.21 -17.91 6.52
N THR A 2 -30.20 -17.61 7.32
CA THR A 2 -29.81 -16.23 7.66
C THR A 2 -29.22 -15.54 6.43
N GLY A 3 -29.49 -14.25 6.23
CA GLY A 3 -29.10 -13.50 5.01
C GLY A 3 -27.59 -13.43 4.70
N ALA A 4 -26.73 -13.95 5.58
CA ALA A 4 -25.28 -14.03 5.37
C ALA A 4 -24.85 -15.14 4.38
N ASP A 5 -25.62 -16.22 4.26
CA ASP A 5 -25.35 -17.29 3.28
C ASP A 5 -26.03 -17.03 1.93
N ASP A 6 -27.11 -16.23 1.93
CA ASP A 6 -27.94 -15.95 0.74
C ASP A 6 -27.17 -15.17 -0.34
N TRP A 7 -26.45 -14.10 0.03
CA TRP A 7 -25.72 -13.30 -0.95
C TRP A 7 -24.57 -14.08 -1.61
N ARG A 8 -23.95 -15.02 -0.89
CA ARG A 8 -22.81 -15.80 -1.40
C ARG A 8 -23.24 -16.73 -2.51
N VAL A 9 -24.37 -17.40 -2.32
CA VAL A 9 -24.98 -18.29 -3.31
C VAL A 9 -25.39 -17.47 -4.53
N LYS A 10 -26.09 -16.34 -4.34
CA LYS A 10 -26.47 -15.42 -5.42
C LYS A 10 -25.27 -14.92 -6.22
N PHE A 11 -24.20 -14.52 -5.53
CA PHE A 11 -22.97 -14.07 -6.18
C PHE A 11 -22.31 -15.20 -6.98
N GLU A 12 -22.24 -16.41 -6.45
CA GLU A 12 -21.67 -17.55 -7.16
C GLU A 12 -22.50 -17.93 -8.39
N GLU A 13 -23.83 -17.93 -8.29
CA GLU A 13 -24.74 -18.10 -9.43
C GLU A 13 -24.60 -16.99 -10.47
N ALA A 14 -24.36 -15.75 -10.04
CA ALA A 14 -24.07 -14.63 -10.93
C ALA A 14 -22.74 -14.82 -11.65
N VAL A 15 -21.70 -15.31 -10.97
CA VAL A 15 -20.39 -15.64 -11.56
C VAL A 15 -20.55 -16.72 -12.63
N VAL A 16 -21.27 -17.81 -12.34
CA VAL A 16 -21.50 -18.90 -13.30
C VAL A 16 -22.27 -18.43 -14.54
N ARG A 17 -23.19 -17.46 -14.38
CA ARG A 17 -23.95 -16.87 -15.49
C ARG A 17 -23.23 -15.69 -16.15
N GLU A 18 -22.05 -15.33 -15.68
CA GLU A 18 -21.30 -14.14 -16.08
C GLU A 18 -22.13 -12.83 -16.01
N SER A 19 -23.11 -12.77 -15.11
CA SER A 19 -24.02 -11.63 -14.97
C SER A 19 -23.40 -10.55 -14.09
N ILE A 20 -22.75 -9.56 -14.72
CA ILE A 20 -22.12 -8.43 -14.01
C ILE A 20 -23.14 -7.67 -13.15
N PHE A 21 -24.36 -7.46 -13.66
CA PHE A 21 -25.43 -6.81 -12.92
C PHE A 21 -25.74 -7.56 -11.61
N ASP A 22 -25.94 -8.87 -11.67
CA ASP A 22 -26.26 -9.67 -10.47
C ASP A 22 -25.07 -9.77 -9.50
N MET A 23 -23.83 -9.78 -10.02
CA MET A 23 -22.62 -9.71 -9.19
C MET A 23 -22.58 -8.39 -8.40
N VAL A 24 -22.85 -7.27 -9.09
CA VAL A 24 -22.87 -5.93 -8.50
C VAL A 24 -23.98 -5.81 -7.46
N GLU A 25 -25.22 -6.23 -7.78
CA GLU A 25 -26.33 -6.20 -6.83
C GLU A 25 -26.01 -7.01 -5.57
N SER A 26 -25.48 -8.22 -5.76
CA SER A 26 -25.10 -9.10 -4.65
C SER A 26 -24.04 -8.45 -3.75
N LEU A 27 -23.00 -7.84 -4.32
CA LEU A 27 -21.97 -7.12 -3.57
C LEU A 27 -22.50 -5.87 -2.86
N GLN A 28 -23.39 -5.13 -3.51
CA GLN A 28 -23.98 -3.91 -2.96
C GLN A 28 -24.77 -4.17 -1.67
N THR A 29 -25.44 -5.33 -1.57
CA THR A 29 -26.14 -5.73 -0.32
C THR A 29 -25.21 -5.86 0.89
N GLN A 30 -23.90 -5.97 0.66
CA GLN A 30 -22.89 -6.14 1.72
C GLN A 30 -22.19 -4.83 2.10
N ALA A 31 -22.60 -3.69 1.52
CA ALA A 31 -22.03 -2.40 1.84
C ALA A 31 -22.25 -2.03 3.31
N THR A 32 -21.19 -1.59 3.97
CA THR A 32 -21.26 -1.14 5.37
C THR A 32 -21.69 0.32 5.45
N THR A 33 -22.39 0.71 6.52
CA THR A 33 -22.83 2.08 6.73
C THR A 33 -21.66 3.08 6.82
N HIS A 34 -20.52 2.64 7.35
CA HIS A 34 -19.38 3.53 7.56
C HIS A 34 -18.57 3.77 6.28
N ALA A 35 -18.25 2.71 5.53
CA ALA A 35 -17.40 2.82 4.35
C ALA A 35 -18.17 3.04 3.04
N GLY A 36 -19.46 2.71 3.02
CA GLY A 36 -20.25 2.66 1.78
C GLY A 36 -19.85 1.52 0.83
N THR A 37 -18.99 0.62 1.29
CA THR A 37 -18.44 -0.54 0.58
C THR A 37 -18.46 -1.76 1.48
N ALA A 38 -18.36 -2.96 0.90
CA ALA A 38 -18.28 -4.18 1.68
C ALA A 38 -16.96 -4.25 2.48
N ASN A 39 -16.92 -5.09 3.51
CA ASN A 39 -15.68 -5.32 4.25
C ASN A 39 -14.68 -6.17 3.43
N ALA A 40 -13.42 -6.21 3.86
CA ALA A 40 -12.36 -6.92 3.12
C ALA A 40 -12.57 -8.45 3.02
N ALA A 41 -13.26 -9.07 3.98
CA ALA A 41 -13.52 -10.51 3.94
C ALA A 41 -14.52 -10.88 2.83
N VAL A 42 -15.57 -10.06 2.66
CA VAL A 42 -16.53 -10.18 1.55
C VAL A 42 -15.81 -10.04 0.21
N LYS A 43 -15.00 -8.98 0.04
CA LYS A 43 -14.26 -8.71 -1.20
C LYS A 43 -13.31 -9.86 -1.57
N ARG A 44 -12.51 -10.36 -0.61
CA ARG A 44 -11.59 -11.49 -0.84
C ARG A 44 -12.31 -12.78 -1.23
N MET A 45 -13.49 -13.02 -0.67
CA MET A 45 -14.30 -14.17 -1.05
C MET A 45 -14.82 -14.04 -2.48
N ALA A 46 -15.34 -12.87 -2.86
CA ALA A 46 -15.82 -12.59 -4.21
C ALA A 46 -14.70 -12.77 -5.24
N ILE A 47 -13.52 -12.19 -4.98
CA ILE A 47 -12.30 -12.38 -5.79
C ILE A 47 -11.99 -13.87 -5.95
N LYS A 48 -11.94 -14.63 -4.85
CA LYS A 48 -11.64 -16.07 -4.88
C LYS A 48 -12.67 -16.86 -5.70
N LYS A 49 -13.95 -16.48 -5.66
CA LYS A 49 -15.02 -17.14 -6.43
C LYS A 49 -14.86 -16.87 -7.93
N ILE A 50 -14.60 -15.62 -8.32
CA ILE A 50 -14.31 -15.25 -9.70
C ILE A 50 -13.05 -15.97 -10.19
N GLU A 51 -11.92 -15.85 -9.50
CA GLU A 51 -10.65 -16.46 -9.90
C GLU A 51 -10.72 -17.99 -10.00
N ARG A 52 -11.51 -18.63 -9.14
CA ARG A 52 -11.71 -20.09 -9.20
C ARG A 52 -12.55 -20.48 -10.42
N HIS A 53 -13.63 -19.76 -10.70
CA HIS A 53 -14.51 -20.05 -11.83
C HIS A 53 -13.76 -19.92 -13.16
N PHE A 54 -13.03 -18.81 -13.33
CA PHE A 54 -12.24 -18.52 -14.54
C PHE A 54 -10.79 -19.00 -14.46
N SER A 55 -10.50 -20.04 -13.67
CA SER A 55 -9.12 -20.50 -13.44
C SER A 55 -8.39 -20.96 -14.71
N LEU A 56 -9.14 -21.41 -15.73
CA LEU A 56 -8.63 -21.82 -17.04
C LEU A 56 -9.04 -20.87 -18.17
N ASP A 57 -9.74 -19.77 -17.86
CA ASP A 57 -10.25 -18.80 -18.82
C ASP A 57 -9.75 -17.39 -18.47
N ALA A 58 -8.50 -17.11 -18.86
CA ALA A 58 -7.87 -15.82 -18.59
C ALA A 58 -8.65 -14.65 -19.23
N GLU A 59 -9.20 -14.85 -20.42
CA GLU A 59 -9.95 -13.82 -21.14
C GLU A 59 -11.30 -13.53 -20.46
N GLY A 60 -12.04 -14.55 -20.05
CA GLY A 60 -13.27 -14.38 -19.27
C GLY A 60 -13.01 -13.68 -17.93
N ARG A 61 -11.93 -14.05 -17.24
CA ARG A 61 -11.49 -13.38 -16.00
C ARG A 61 -11.18 -11.90 -16.24
N PHE A 62 -10.48 -11.58 -17.33
CA PHE A 62 -10.15 -10.21 -17.71
C PHE A 62 -11.42 -9.41 -18.02
N ARG A 63 -12.33 -9.93 -18.85
CA ARG A 63 -13.62 -9.29 -19.18
C ARG A 63 -14.44 -8.98 -17.93
N VAL A 64 -14.57 -9.94 -17.02
CA VAL A 64 -15.32 -9.74 -15.76
C VAL A 64 -14.63 -8.72 -14.87
N GLY A 65 -13.30 -8.80 -14.70
CA GLY A 65 -12.54 -7.82 -13.92
C GLY A 65 -12.72 -6.39 -14.44
N LEU A 66 -12.63 -6.22 -15.77
CA LEU A 66 -12.82 -4.94 -16.44
C LEU A 66 -14.24 -4.39 -16.25
N ALA A 67 -15.25 -5.23 -16.48
CA ALA A 67 -16.65 -4.84 -16.33
C ALA A 67 -16.99 -4.42 -14.89
N LEU A 68 -16.40 -5.09 -13.89
CA LEU A 68 -16.56 -4.70 -12.48
C LEU A 68 -15.92 -3.34 -12.18
N CYS A 69 -14.73 -3.05 -12.72
CA CYS A 69 -14.10 -1.73 -12.66
C CYS A 69 -14.90 -0.62 -13.35
N GLN A 70 -15.78 -0.95 -14.29
CA GLN A 70 -16.61 0.01 -15.03
C GLN A 70 -18.05 0.08 -14.50
N SER A 71 -18.37 -0.64 -13.43
CA SER A 71 -19.74 -0.82 -12.95
C SER A 71 -20.34 0.42 -12.28
N GLY A 72 -19.51 1.39 -11.87
CA GLY A 72 -19.93 2.53 -11.04
C GLY A 72 -20.25 2.15 -9.58
N ASN A 73 -20.10 0.87 -9.21
CA ASN A 73 -20.26 0.39 -7.85
C ASN A 73 -18.88 0.18 -7.21
N LYS A 74 -18.58 1.00 -6.20
CA LYS A 74 -17.28 1.01 -5.49
C LYS A 74 -16.82 -0.37 -5.00
N THR A 75 -17.73 -1.19 -4.48
CA THR A 75 -17.35 -2.54 -4.01
C THR A 75 -16.98 -3.45 -5.17
N ALA A 76 -17.73 -3.39 -6.27
CA ALA A 76 -17.40 -4.12 -7.48
C ALA A 76 -16.10 -3.61 -8.11
N GLU A 77 -15.87 -2.29 -8.15
CA GLU A 77 -14.63 -1.69 -8.65
C GLU A 77 -13.39 -2.18 -7.88
N GLU A 78 -13.48 -2.24 -6.54
CA GLU A 78 -12.43 -2.78 -5.68
C GLU A 78 -12.15 -4.27 -5.95
N VAL A 79 -13.19 -5.07 -6.14
CA VAL A 79 -13.07 -6.48 -6.52
C VAL A 79 -12.46 -6.61 -7.92
N GLY A 80 -12.93 -5.82 -8.88
CA GLY A 80 -12.47 -5.81 -10.27
C GLY A 80 -10.99 -5.48 -10.37
N ALA A 81 -10.53 -4.43 -9.67
CA ALA A 81 -9.13 -4.03 -9.66
C ALA A 81 -8.22 -5.18 -9.19
N TYR A 82 -8.65 -5.91 -8.15
CA TYR A 82 -7.89 -7.05 -7.66
C TYR A 82 -7.95 -8.26 -8.58
N VAL A 83 -9.10 -8.53 -9.23
CA VAL A 83 -9.22 -9.60 -10.24
C VAL A 83 -8.29 -9.33 -11.42
N LEU A 84 -8.25 -8.10 -11.92
CA LEU A 84 -7.38 -7.69 -13.04
C LEU A 84 -5.90 -7.91 -12.75
N SER A 85 -5.46 -7.78 -11.49
CA SER A 85 -4.06 -8.07 -11.12
C SER A 85 -3.60 -9.49 -11.48
N SER A 86 -4.53 -10.46 -11.53
CA SER A 86 -4.23 -11.84 -11.92
C SER A 86 -4.19 -12.07 -13.43
N CYS A 87 -4.58 -11.06 -14.22
CA CYS A 87 -4.62 -11.09 -15.69
C CYS A 87 -3.47 -10.27 -16.31
N TYR A 88 -2.56 -9.76 -15.48
CA TYR A 88 -1.48 -8.89 -15.95
C TYR A 88 -0.53 -9.58 -16.94
N ALA A 89 -0.29 -10.89 -16.81
CA ALA A 89 0.63 -11.60 -17.69
C ALA A 89 0.18 -11.56 -19.16
N GLU A 90 -1.14 -11.61 -19.38
CA GLU A 90 -1.80 -11.64 -20.69
C GLU A 90 -2.18 -10.24 -21.19
N HIS A 91 -2.54 -9.30 -20.30
CA HIS A 91 -3.09 -7.98 -20.65
C HIS A 91 -2.33 -6.83 -19.95
N GLN A 92 -1.02 -6.73 -20.20
CA GLN A 92 -0.13 -5.83 -19.43
C GLN A 92 -0.52 -4.35 -19.53
N GLU A 93 -0.77 -3.85 -20.74
CA GLU A 93 -1.08 -2.45 -20.99
C GLU A 93 -2.46 -2.10 -20.44
N GLU A 94 -3.47 -2.89 -20.80
CA GLU A 94 -4.86 -2.64 -20.41
C GLU A 94 -5.05 -2.74 -18.89
N VAL A 95 -4.43 -3.73 -18.24
CA VAL A 95 -4.47 -3.83 -16.76
C VAL A 95 -3.76 -2.63 -16.13
N SER A 96 -2.63 -2.18 -16.68
CA SER A 96 -1.91 -1.01 -16.17
C SER A 96 -2.76 0.27 -16.28
N ASP A 97 -3.42 0.49 -17.42
CA ASP A 97 -4.25 1.68 -17.67
C ASP A 97 -5.48 1.73 -16.77
N VAL A 98 -6.14 0.58 -16.57
CA VAL A 98 -7.28 0.50 -15.65
C VAL A 98 -6.83 0.73 -14.22
N LEU A 99 -5.74 0.10 -13.77
CA LEU A 99 -5.23 0.29 -12.41
C LEU A 99 -4.71 1.71 -12.17
N HIS A 100 -4.18 2.39 -13.18
CA HIS A 100 -3.84 3.81 -13.10
C HIS A 100 -5.10 4.65 -12.81
N SER A 101 -6.15 4.44 -13.59
CA SER A 101 -7.43 5.13 -13.41
C SER A 101 -8.05 4.84 -12.04
N MET A 102 -7.95 3.60 -11.55
CA MET A 102 -8.42 3.21 -10.22
C MET A 102 -7.56 3.79 -9.10
N ALA A 103 -6.25 3.94 -9.30
CA ALA A 103 -5.35 4.61 -8.36
C ALA A 103 -5.66 6.11 -8.25
N ASP A 104 -6.15 6.76 -9.30
CA ASP A 104 -6.60 8.16 -9.27
C ASP A 104 -8.08 8.35 -8.89
N HIS A 105 -8.79 7.26 -8.61
CA HIS A 105 -10.23 7.26 -8.36
C HIS A 105 -10.66 8.22 -7.24
N SER A 106 -11.86 8.79 -7.34
CA SER A 106 -12.39 9.73 -6.33
C SER A 106 -12.62 9.07 -4.97
N HIS A 107 -13.03 7.79 -4.96
CA HIS A 107 -13.28 7.01 -3.76
C HIS A 107 -11.99 6.44 -3.17
N TRP A 108 -11.73 6.73 -1.89
CA TRP A 108 -10.46 6.37 -1.25
C TRP A 108 -10.24 4.86 -1.12
N GLU A 109 -11.29 4.07 -0.84
CA GLU A 109 -11.13 2.62 -0.74
C GLU A 109 -10.80 1.96 -2.09
N VAL A 110 -11.37 2.45 -3.19
CA VAL A 110 -11.02 1.97 -4.54
C VAL A 110 -9.53 2.16 -4.78
N ARG A 111 -8.96 3.31 -4.36
CA ARG A 111 -7.52 3.57 -4.45
C ARG A 111 -6.69 2.61 -3.60
N GLU A 112 -7.13 2.25 -2.39
CA GLU A 112 -6.43 1.24 -1.57
C GLU A 112 -6.36 -0.11 -2.28
N TRP A 113 -7.49 -0.57 -2.83
CA TRP A 113 -7.57 -1.86 -3.50
C TRP A 113 -6.79 -1.87 -4.82
N ALA A 114 -6.78 -0.75 -5.55
CA ALA A 114 -5.91 -0.56 -6.72
C ALA A 114 -4.43 -0.64 -6.35
N ALA A 115 -4.02 -0.04 -5.22
CA ALA A 115 -2.63 -0.11 -4.76
C ALA A 115 -2.23 -1.52 -4.30
N ASP A 116 -3.09 -2.29 -3.63
CA ASP A 116 -2.81 -3.70 -3.30
C ASP A 116 -2.77 -4.57 -4.57
N ALA A 117 -3.66 -4.31 -5.54
CA ALA A 117 -3.60 -4.95 -6.86
C ALA A 117 -2.25 -4.69 -7.55
N CYS A 118 -1.79 -3.44 -7.58
CA CYS A 118 -0.47 -3.07 -8.09
C CYS A 118 0.66 -3.78 -7.30
N GLY A 119 0.56 -3.86 -5.98
CA GLY A 119 1.52 -4.58 -5.14
C GLY A 119 1.55 -6.09 -5.41
N ARG A 120 0.41 -6.69 -5.74
CA ARG A 120 0.33 -8.10 -6.19
C ARG A 120 1.02 -8.29 -7.54
N ILE A 121 0.79 -7.41 -8.51
CA ILE A 121 1.46 -7.48 -9.81
C ILE A 121 2.97 -7.29 -9.64
N LEU A 122 3.38 -6.26 -8.89
CA LEU A 122 4.80 -5.98 -8.66
C LEU A 122 5.50 -7.18 -8.01
N ALA A 123 4.83 -7.92 -7.13
CA ALA A 123 5.39 -9.13 -6.53
C ALA A 123 5.52 -10.31 -7.51
N SER A 124 4.53 -10.51 -8.39
CA SER A 124 4.48 -11.67 -9.29
C SER A 124 5.18 -11.45 -10.64
N HIS A 125 5.30 -10.20 -11.08
CA HIS A 125 5.79 -9.80 -12.40
C HIS A 125 6.79 -8.64 -12.31
N PHE A 126 7.69 -8.71 -11.31
CA PHE A 126 8.54 -7.60 -10.89
C PHE A 126 9.24 -6.90 -12.05
N ASP A 127 10.02 -7.61 -12.86
CA ASP A 127 10.82 -7.00 -13.92
C ASP A 127 9.96 -6.35 -15.02
N ARG A 128 8.74 -6.85 -15.24
CA ARG A 128 7.81 -6.29 -16.24
C ARG A 128 7.03 -5.09 -15.72
N PHE A 129 6.62 -5.10 -14.46
CA PHE A 129 5.77 -4.05 -13.90
C PHE A 129 6.54 -2.94 -13.16
N TYR A 130 7.77 -3.21 -12.75
CA TYR A 130 8.63 -2.20 -12.12
C TYR A 130 8.81 -0.92 -12.96
N PRO A 131 9.04 -0.98 -14.29
CA PRO A 131 9.10 0.22 -15.12
C PRO A 131 7.82 1.07 -15.05
N THR A 132 6.64 0.45 -15.04
CA THR A 132 5.36 1.14 -14.88
C THR A 132 5.28 1.85 -13.53
N MET A 133 5.61 1.15 -12.43
CA MET A 133 5.64 1.77 -11.09
C MET A 133 6.65 2.91 -11.00
N LYS A 134 7.81 2.78 -11.64
CA LYS A 134 8.84 3.83 -11.70
C LYS A 134 8.36 5.03 -12.51
N MET A 135 7.61 4.84 -13.60
CA MET A 135 6.99 5.94 -14.33
C MET A 135 5.97 6.67 -13.44
N TRP A 136 5.16 5.93 -12.69
CA TRP A 136 4.12 6.50 -11.83
C TRP A 136 4.65 7.27 -10.62
N THR A 137 5.94 7.15 -10.27
CA THR A 137 6.53 8.03 -9.22
C THR A 137 6.58 9.50 -9.65
N ALA A 138 6.47 9.80 -10.94
CA ALA A 138 6.45 11.16 -11.49
C ALA A 138 5.05 11.57 -11.98
N ASP A 139 4.00 10.80 -11.67
CA ASP A 139 2.65 11.09 -12.13
C ASP A 139 2.14 12.44 -11.60
N PRO A 140 1.39 13.25 -12.40
CA PRO A 140 0.83 14.50 -11.92
C PRO A 140 -0.11 14.33 -10.71
N SER A 141 -0.82 13.21 -10.61
CA SER A 141 -1.71 12.91 -9.48
C SER A 141 -0.93 12.42 -8.26
N ASP A 142 -1.12 13.10 -7.13
CA ASP A 142 -0.59 12.65 -5.84
C ASP A 142 -1.23 11.33 -5.38
N LYS A 143 -2.42 10.99 -5.88
CA LYS A 143 -3.10 9.72 -5.60
C LYS A 143 -2.39 8.54 -6.28
N VAL A 144 -1.93 8.73 -7.52
CA VAL A 144 -1.16 7.72 -8.26
C VAL A 144 0.24 7.56 -7.67
N ARG A 145 0.95 8.66 -7.36
CA ARG A 145 2.26 8.60 -6.69
C ARG A 145 2.16 7.90 -5.33
N ARG A 146 1.09 8.14 -4.58
CA ARG A 146 0.80 7.40 -3.34
C ARG A 146 0.59 5.91 -3.60
N ALA A 147 -0.13 5.53 -4.65
CA ALA A 147 -0.35 4.13 -4.99
C ALA A 147 0.97 3.38 -5.19
N VAL A 148 2.01 4.03 -5.74
CA VAL A 148 3.36 3.45 -5.86
C VAL A 148 3.97 3.15 -4.48
N ALA A 149 3.89 4.09 -3.53
CA ALA A 149 4.39 3.87 -2.16
C ALA A 149 3.71 2.67 -1.47
N LEU A 150 2.40 2.55 -1.65
CA LEU A 150 1.63 1.44 -1.11
C LEU A 150 1.90 0.12 -1.84
N ALA A 151 1.97 0.13 -3.17
CA ALA A 151 2.28 -1.05 -3.97
C ALA A 151 3.66 -1.61 -3.60
N ALA A 152 4.67 -0.74 -3.41
CA ALA A 152 5.98 -1.11 -2.90
C ALA A 152 5.90 -1.78 -1.52
N MET A 153 5.12 -1.22 -0.59
CA MET A 153 4.88 -1.82 0.72
C MET A 153 4.19 -3.19 0.62
N TYR A 154 3.11 -3.30 -0.15
CA TYR A 154 2.36 -4.55 -0.32
C TYR A 154 3.18 -5.63 -1.03
N ALA A 155 3.97 -5.27 -2.03
CA ALA A 155 4.93 -6.18 -2.65
C ALA A 155 5.98 -6.63 -1.62
N GLY A 156 6.43 -5.72 -0.74
CA GLY A 156 7.34 -6.04 0.35
C GLY A 156 6.79 -7.04 1.38
N HIS A 157 5.49 -6.95 1.72
CA HIS A 157 4.83 -7.92 2.59
C HIS A 157 4.91 -9.36 2.07
N ARG A 158 5.08 -9.54 0.76
CA ARG A 158 5.20 -10.85 0.09
C ARG A 158 6.65 -11.38 0.13
N ARG A 159 7.61 -10.63 0.71
CA ARG A 159 9.00 -11.04 1.01
C ARG A 159 9.80 -11.55 -0.20
N ILE A 160 9.68 -10.86 -1.33
CA ILE A 160 10.53 -11.03 -2.51
C ILE A 160 11.92 -10.42 -2.26
N SER A 161 12.79 -11.17 -1.57
CA SER A 161 14.09 -10.73 -1.04
C SER A 161 14.99 -10.08 -2.08
N ASP A 162 15.09 -10.65 -3.28
CA ASP A 162 16.07 -10.25 -4.29
C ASP A 162 15.72 -8.90 -4.91
N ASN A 163 14.46 -8.48 -4.78
CA ASN A 163 13.95 -7.22 -5.30
C ASN A 163 13.85 -6.11 -4.25
N ALA A 164 14.19 -6.39 -2.97
CA ALA A 164 14.11 -5.39 -1.91
C ALA A 164 14.88 -4.08 -2.24
N PRO A 165 16.11 -4.11 -2.81
CA PRO A 165 16.79 -2.87 -3.21
C PRO A 165 16.00 -2.05 -4.24
N LYS A 166 15.44 -2.71 -5.27
CA LYS A 166 14.64 -2.04 -6.31
C LYS A 166 13.31 -1.50 -5.75
N ILE A 167 12.67 -2.22 -4.83
CA ILE A 167 11.47 -1.72 -4.11
C ILE A 167 11.81 -0.42 -3.37
N LEU A 168 12.97 -0.37 -2.71
CA LEU A 168 13.41 0.83 -2.00
C LEU A 168 13.80 1.97 -2.95
N ASP A 169 14.23 1.69 -4.18
CA ASP A 169 14.43 2.74 -5.20
C ASP A 169 13.13 3.46 -5.55
N LEU A 170 11.98 2.77 -5.60
CA LEU A 170 10.67 3.42 -5.81
C LEU A 170 10.34 4.37 -4.64
N ILE A 171 10.64 3.95 -3.42
CA ILE A 171 10.41 4.76 -2.22
C ILE A 171 11.34 5.98 -2.22
N GLU A 172 12.61 5.79 -2.57
CA GLU A 172 13.62 6.84 -2.58
C GLU A 172 13.21 8.01 -3.49
N VAL A 173 12.71 7.73 -4.69
CA VAL A 173 12.22 8.75 -5.63
C VAL A 173 11.06 9.55 -5.03
N LEU A 174 10.24 8.94 -4.18
CA LEU A 174 9.08 9.58 -3.56
C LEU A 174 9.40 10.30 -2.24
N LEU A 175 10.55 10.06 -1.61
CA LEU A 175 10.92 10.70 -0.34
C LEU A 175 10.84 12.24 -0.32
N PRO A 176 11.19 12.99 -1.38
CA PRO A 176 11.06 14.45 -1.40
C PRO A 176 9.63 14.94 -1.70
N ASP A 177 8.65 14.06 -1.97
CA ASP A 177 7.29 14.45 -2.31
C ASP A 177 6.59 15.15 -1.14
N ARG A 178 6.14 16.39 -1.39
CA ARG A 178 5.51 17.27 -0.40
C ARG A 178 3.98 17.13 -0.34
N ALA A 179 3.36 16.44 -1.31
CA ALA A 179 1.92 16.22 -1.28
C ALA A 179 1.55 15.49 0.00
N MET A 180 0.59 16.05 0.74
CA MET A 180 0.16 15.52 2.05
C MET A 180 -0.23 14.04 1.94
N TYR A 181 -0.94 13.69 0.87
CA TYR A 181 -1.44 12.34 0.66
C TYR A 181 -0.31 11.33 0.43
N VAL A 182 0.78 11.74 -0.21
CA VAL A 182 1.96 10.89 -0.44
C VAL A 182 2.80 10.78 0.84
N ARG A 183 3.21 11.91 1.44
CA ARG A 183 4.12 11.90 2.60
C ARG A 183 3.56 11.18 3.83
N GLU A 184 2.24 11.26 4.08
CA GLU A 184 1.61 10.53 5.18
C GLU A 184 1.59 9.00 4.96
N ASN A 185 1.65 8.56 3.70
CA ASN A 185 1.71 7.15 3.33
C ASN A 185 3.14 6.64 3.09
N LEU A 186 4.16 7.51 3.15
CA LEU A 186 5.58 7.14 2.98
C LEU A 186 6.25 6.84 4.32
N GLY A 187 6.89 7.84 4.94
CA GLY A 187 7.74 7.69 6.12
C GLY A 187 7.09 6.89 7.25
N PRO A 188 5.95 7.33 7.80
CA PRO A 188 5.30 6.62 8.91
C PRO A 188 4.57 5.32 8.47
N PHE A 189 4.12 5.22 7.23
CA PHE A 189 3.29 4.08 6.78
C PHE A 189 4.09 3.07 5.97
N ALA A 190 4.37 3.32 4.68
CA ALA A 190 5.08 2.39 3.81
C ALA A 190 6.43 1.98 4.40
N LEU A 191 7.24 2.92 4.90
CA LEU A 191 8.53 2.61 5.53
C LEU A 191 8.36 2.15 6.99
N GLY A 192 7.80 2.99 7.84
CA GLY A 192 7.77 2.78 9.30
C GLY A 192 6.80 1.71 9.78
N SER A 193 5.69 1.47 9.08
CA SER A 193 4.74 0.42 9.44
C SER A 193 4.93 -0.85 8.62
N GLY A 194 5.41 -0.73 7.38
CA GLY A 194 5.53 -1.86 6.46
C GLY A 194 6.97 -2.32 6.25
N LEU A 195 7.70 -1.67 5.34
CA LEU A 195 8.96 -2.15 4.78
C LEU A 195 10.04 -2.37 5.84
N ILE A 196 10.12 -1.57 6.91
CA ILE A 196 11.11 -1.82 7.97
C ILE A 196 10.87 -3.15 8.71
N ARG A 197 9.62 -3.65 8.72
CA ARG A 197 9.31 -4.98 9.29
C ARG A 197 9.75 -6.10 8.36
N ASP A 198 9.59 -5.92 7.05
CA ASP A 198 9.78 -6.99 6.07
C ASP A 198 11.20 -7.05 5.51
N TYR A 199 11.87 -5.89 5.40
CA TYR A 199 13.24 -5.71 4.91
C TYR A 199 14.06 -4.83 5.88
N PRO A 200 14.20 -5.23 7.15
CA PRO A 200 14.84 -4.39 8.15
C PRO A 200 16.27 -4.00 7.80
N SER A 201 17.11 -4.94 7.37
CA SER A 201 18.51 -4.63 7.04
C SER A 201 18.58 -3.65 5.87
N GLN A 202 17.84 -3.91 4.79
CA GLN A 202 17.88 -3.06 3.59
C GLN A 202 17.35 -1.65 3.87
N VAL A 203 16.29 -1.52 4.68
CA VAL A 203 15.78 -0.20 5.08
C VAL A 203 16.80 0.54 5.95
N LEU A 204 17.38 -0.13 6.95
CA LEU A 204 18.38 0.49 7.83
C LEU A 204 19.65 0.89 7.06
N ASP A 205 20.07 0.09 6.08
CA ASP A 205 21.20 0.42 5.22
C ASP A 205 20.91 1.66 4.36
N ARG A 206 19.70 1.76 3.78
CA ARG A 206 19.27 2.96 3.03
C ARG A 206 19.16 4.19 3.92
N LEU A 207 18.74 4.06 5.18
CA LEU A 207 18.69 5.17 6.12
C LEU A 207 20.05 5.84 6.31
N ASN A 208 21.13 5.05 6.37
CA ASN A 208 22.49 5.60 6.50
C ASN A 208 22.89 6.45 5.29
N HIS A 209 22.27 6.23 4.13
CA HIS A 209 22.50 7.04 2.93
C HIS A 209 21.54 8.23 2.85
N TRP A 210 20.24 7.99 3.07
CA TRP A 210 19.22 9.04 2.99
C TRP A 210 19.40 10.14 4.03
N ILE A 211 20.03 9.85 5.18
CA ILE A 211 20.26 10.86 6.22
C ILE A 211 21.22 11.98 5.78
N GLU A 212 22.08 11.71 4.80
CA GLU A 212 23.06 12.67 4.27
C GLU A 212 22.42 13.77 3.42
N THR A 213 21.18 13.59 2.96
CA THR A 213 20.47 14.60 2.18
C THR A 213 20.13 15.83 3.02
N GLU A 214 20.10 16.99 2.40
CA GLU A 214 19.61 18.24 3.00
C GLU A 214 18.14 18.52 2.70
N ASP A 215 17.46 17.65 1.93
CA ASP A 215 16.04 17.84 1.64
C ASP A 215 15.18 17.73 2.90
N GLU A 216 14.44 18.80 3.18
CA GLU A 216 13.62 18.95 4.38
C GLU A 216 12.52 17.88 4.48
N GLN A 217 11.92 17.49 3.34
CA GLN A 217 10.83 16.52 3.29
C GLN A 217 11.35 15.10 3.45
N VAL A 218 12.52 14.79 2.87
CA VAL A 218 13.19 13.51 3.11
C VAL A 218 13.50 13.36 4.59
N ARG A 219 14.16 14.35 5.22
CA ARG A 219 14.48 14.32 6.65
C ARG A 219 13.25 14.16 7.55
N TRP A 220 12.15 14.83 7.21
CA TRP A 220 10.87 14.62 7.88
C TRP A 220 10.41 13.17 7.78
N ASN A 221 10.47 12.57 6.58
CA ASN A 221 10.10 11.17 6.37
C ASN A 221 10.98 10.23 7.22
N LEU A 222 12.30 10.46 7.28
CA LEU A 222 13.23 9.65 8.06
C LEU A 222 12.90 9.66 9.56
N ALA A 223 12.63 10.85 10.13
CA ALA A 223 12.18 10.95 11.52
C ALA A 223 10.85 10.21 11.74
N MET A 224 9.91 10.35 10.80
CA MET A 224 8.56 9.81 10.94
C MET A 224 8.46 8.29 10.86
N ILE A 225 9.44 7.60 10.27
CA ILE A 225 9.56 6.13 10.32
C ILE A 225 9.44 5.61 11.75
N PHE A 226 10.14 6.26 12.69
CA PHE A 226 10.21 5.83 14.08
C PHE A 226 9.00 6.25 14.92
N SER A 227 8.06 7.01 14.34
CA SER A 227 6.76 7.28 14.98
C SER A 227 5.80 6.08 14.89
N ALA A 228 6.04 5.17 13.95
CA ALA A 228 5.24 3.99 13.66
C ALA A 228 5.57 2.82 14.60
N ALA A 229 4.63 1.87 14.71
CA ALA A 229 4.78 0.75 15.66
C ALA A 229 5.92 -0.20 15.30
N ASN A 230 6.13 -0.50 14.01
CA ASN A 230 7.24 -1.38 13.60
C ASN A 230 8.57 -0.62 13.59
N GLY A 231 8.59 0.63 13.13
CA GLY A 231 9.76 1.50 13.23
C GLY A 231 10.26 1.67 14.65
N ALA A 232 9.36 1.80 15.63
CA ALA A 232 9.73 1.93 17.04
C ALA A 232 10.55 0.76 17.59
N LYS A 233 10.44 -0.45 17.02
CA LYS A 233 11.22 -1.62 17.44
C LYS A 233 12.72 -1.47 17.18
N TYR A 234 13.12 -0.53 16.33
CA TYR A 234 14.51 -0.28 15.95
C TYR A 234 15.07 0.93 16.72
N ALA A 235 14.90 0.94 18.05
CA ALA A 235 15.22 2.09 18.90
C ALA A 235 16.69 2.55 18.83
N VAL A 236 17.64 1.61 18.65
CA VAL A 236 19.06 1.94 18.48
C VAL A 236 19.30 2.74 17.20
N ALA A 237 18.75 2.29 16.07
CA ALA A 237 18.81 3.03 14.81
C ALA A 237 18.06 4.36 14.90
N ALA A 238 16.90 4.36 15.55
CA ALA A 238 16.11 5.56 15.81
C ALA A 238 16.91 6.61 16.54
N ARG A 239 17.65 6.24 17.60
CA ARG A 239 18.51 7.17 18.35
C ARG A 239 19.55 7.81 17.44
N HIS A 240 20.25 7.01 16.64
CA HIS A 240 21.28 7.53 15.74
C HIS A 240 20.68 8.54 14.75
N VAL A 241 19.64 8.15 14.00
CA VAL A 241 19.00 9.02 13.02
C VAL A 241 18.42 10.28 13.66
N LEU A 242 17.69 10.15 14.77
CA LEU A 242 17.05 11.29 15.42
C LEU A 242 18.08 12.25 16.03
N SER A 243 19.21 11.77 16.58
CA SER A 243 20.28 12.64 17.08
C SER A 243 20.93 13.49 15.98
N LEU A 244 21.06 12.96 14.76
CA LEU A 244 21.56 13.72 13.62
C LEU A 244 20.53 14.79 13.22
N LEU A 245 19.25 14.42 13.17
CA LEU A 245 18.16 15.33 12.80
C LEU A 245 17.82 16.38 13.87
N GLU A 246 18.21 16.20 15.13
CA GLU A 246 18.05 17.20 16.18
C GLU A 246 18.84 18.48 15.90
N SER A 247 19.95 18.37 15.16
CA SER A 247 20.75 19.53 14.74
C SER A 247 20.11 20.34 13.61
N ASP A 248 19.04 19.81 12.99
CA ASP A 248 18.33 20.49 11.92
C ASP A 248 17.57 21.72 12.47
N PRO A 249 17.84 22.94 11.97
CA PRO A 249 17.21 24.15 12.51
C PRO A 249 15.75 24.33 12.07
N ARG A 250 15.28 23.55 11.09
CA ARG A 250 13.96 23.74 10.48
C ARG A 250 12.86 23.23 11.40
N PRO A 251 11.86 24.07 11.77
CA PRO A 251 10.78 23.65 12.66
C PRO A 251 9.96 22.46 12.13
N TYR A 252 9.90 22.27 10.81
CA TYR A 252 9.21 21.15 10.20
C TYR A 252 9.85 19.80 10.58
N VAL A 253 11.18 19.70 10.49
CA VAL A 253 11.96 18.51 10.86
C VAL A 253 11.94 18.31 12.38
N GLN A 254 12.17 19.38 13.16
CA GLN A 254 12.17 19.32 14.63
C GLN A 254 10.84 18.80 15.22
N LYS A 255 9.71 19.20 14.62
CA LYS A 255 8.38 18.69 15.01
C LYS A 255 8.24 17.19 14.72
N ALA A 256 8.80 16.71 13.61
CA ALA A 256 8.81 15.28 13.28
C ALA A 256 9.66 14.49 14.27
N VAL A 257 10.86 14.96 14.59
CA VAL A 257 11.76 14.38 15.59
C VAL A 257 11.06 14.30 16.96
N THR A 258 10.47 15.41 17.41
CA THR A 258 9.72 15.46 18.68
C THR A 258 8.58 14.44 18.70
N LYS A 259 7.83 14.33 17.59
CA LYS A 259 6.74 13.35 17.46
C LYS A 259 7.26 11.92 17.49
N ALA A 260 8.38 11.63 16.83
CA ALA A 260 9.02 10.31 16.84
C ALA A 260 9.48 9.94 18.26
N ILE A 261 10.21 10.82 18.95
CA ILE A 261 10.65 10.62 20.34
C ILE A 261 9.47 10.37 21.28
N LYS A 262 8.40 11.17 21.17
CA LYS A 262 7.18 10.97 21.97
C LYS A 262 6.57 9.58 21.76
N ASN A 263 6.53 9.12 20.51
CA ASN A 263 5.97 7.81 20.16
C ASN A 263 6.87 6.65 20.60
N LEU A 264 8.20 6.82 20.51
CA LEU A 264 9.19 5.87 20.98
C LEU A 264 9.11 5.71 22.50
N ARG A 265 9.06 6.81 23.27
CA ARG A 265 8.91 6.76 24.74
C ARG A 265 7.66 6.01 25.18
N LYS A 266 6.57 6.11 24.42
CA LYS A 266 5.32 5.37 24.70
C LYS A 266 5.48 3.86 24.46
N ARG A 267 6.24 3.46 23.44
CA ARG A 267 6.30 2.08 22.93
C ARG A 267 7.50 1.27 23.44
N CYS A 268 8.61 1.94 23.73
CA CYS A 268 9.91 1.35 24.08
C CYS A 268 10.40 1.92 25.41
N LYS A 269 9.59 1.80 26.47
CA LYS A 269 9.88 2.43 27.78
C LYS A 269 11.23 1.98 28.35
N GLU A 270 11.54 0.68 28.25
CA GLU A 270 12.78 0.07 28.75
C GLU A 270 14.02 0.70 28.12
N TYR A 271 13.98 1.01 26.82
CA TYR A 271 15.08 1.65 26.12
C TYR A 271 15.43 3.02 26.73
N PHE A 272 14.43 3.82 27.10
CA PHE A 272 14.66 5.15 27.69
C PHE A 272 14.94 5.12 29.19
N ILE A 273 14.53 4.06 29.90
CA ILE A 273 14.91 3.86 31.30
C ILE A 273 16.40 3.52 31.37
N ALA A 274 16.87 2.57 30.55
CA ALA A 274 18.28 2.19 30.48
C ALA A 274 19.21 3.36 30.09
N GLN A 275 18.73 4.31 29.26
CA GLN A 275 19.51 5.51 28.94
C GLN A 275 19.68 6.44 30.13
N LYS A 276 18.64 6.65 30.95
CA LYS A 276 18.76 7.47 32.16
C LYS A 276 19.81 6.91 33.11
N GLU A 277 19.98 5.59 33.16
CA GLU A 277 20.95 4.92 34.02
C GLU A 277 22.38 4.96 33.46
N ALA A 278 22.55 5.14 32.14
CA ALA A 278 23.86 5.24 31.49
C ALA A 278 24.45 6.67 31.51
N ASP A 279 23.64 7.68 31.82
CA ASP A 279 24.04 9.09 31.94
C ASP A 279 24.38 9.49 33.41
N PHE A 280 24.46 8.53 34.34
CA PHE A 280 24.94 8.68 35.74
C PHE A 280 26.22 7.88 35.98
#